data_AF-A0A7X6PZJ8-F1
#
_entry.id   AF-A0A7X6PZJ8-F1
#
_cell.length_a   1.000
_cell.length_b   1.000
_cell.length_c   1.000
_cell.angle_alpha   90.00
_cell.angle_beta   90.00
_cell.angle_gamma   90.00
#
_symmetry.space_group_name_H-M   'P 1'
#
loop_
_entity.id
_entity.type
_entity.pdbx_description
1 polymer ?
#
loop_
_entity_poly.entity_id
_entity_poly.type
_entity_poly.pdbx_seq_one_letter_code
_entity_poly.pdbx_strand_id
1 'polypeptide(L)'
;SDVLRSTMLLRDDVLIKRHPLYNVMAIGKYARFVTRKIPLNFPNGPHSPMQSSADLKGHVLVLNEVGQNSYPLRYGLVDDLSPVYVSGGVSIEHGVAYWQKFLDHKVSHQQLHDVFDEMQVQTDYVELGENKLWLLPIEKLSVSQA
;
A
#
# COMPACT_ATOMS: atom_id res chain seq x y z
N SER A 1 -4.15 -9.49 -15.03
CA SER A 1 -2.89 -8.79 -15.33
C SER A 1 -3.18 -7.31 -15.28
N ASP A 2 -2.57 -6.57 -14.35
CA ASP A 2 -2.81 -5.13 -14.18
C ASP A 2 -2.04 -4.33 -15.26
N VAL A 3 -2.80 -3.67 -16.14
CA VAL A 3 -2.27 -2.91 -17.28
C VAL A 3 -1.51 -1.66 -16.81
N LEU A 4 -1.97 -1.00 -15.73
CA LEU A 4 -1.30 0.18 -15.18
C LEU A 4 0.06 -0.20 -14.64
N ARG A 5 0.12 -1.29 -13.85
CA ARG A 5 1.39 -1.85 -13.37
C ARG A 5 2.35 -2.18 -14.50
N SER A 6 1.86 -2.87 -15.53
CA SER A 6 2.70 -3.30 -16.65
C SER A 6 3.24 -2.10 -17.43
N THR A 7 2.41 -1.06 -17.60
CA THR A 7 2.80 0.19 -18.26
C THR A 7 3.85 0.96 -17.43
N MET A 8 3.72 0.98 -16.10
CA MET A 8 4.74 1.59 -15.24
C MET A 8 6.11 0.89 -15.37
N LEU A 9 6.14 -0.43 -15.50
CA LEU A 9 7.39 -1.18 -15.66
C LEU A 9 8.15 -0.86 -16.95
N LEU A 10 7.49 -0.31 -17.97
CA LEU A 10 8.12 0.10 -19.23
C LEU A 10 8.82 1.46 -19.16
N ARG A 11 8.69 2.19 -18.04
CA ARG A 11 9.28 3.51 -17.88
C ARG A 11 10.66 3.42 -17.26
N ASP A 12 11.63 4.10 -17.86
CA ASP A 12 13.03 4.10 -17.42
C ASP A 12 13.26 4.75 -16.05
N ASP A 13 12.36 5.65 -15.63
CA ASP A 13 12.47 6.42 -14.39
C ASP A 13 11.76 5.79 -13.19
N VAL A 14 11.24 4.56 -13.35
CA VAL A 14 10.54 3.85 -12.27
C VAL A 14 11.53 3.12 -11.36
N LEU A 15 11.41 3.40 -10.06
CA LEU A 15 12.11 2.67 -9.01
C LEU A 15 11.21 1.58 -8.47
N ILE A 16 11.77 0.37 -8.35
CA ILE A 16 11.07 -0.81 -7.84
C ILE A 16 11.75 -1.25 -6.55
N LYS A 17 11.00 -1.25 -5.45
CA LYS A 17 11.42 -1.85 -4.19
C LYS A 17 10.64 -3.14 -3.98
N ARG A 18 11.37 -4.23 -3.74
CA ARG A 18 10.81 -5.57 -3.59
C ARG A 18 10.72 -5.95 -2.13
N HIS A 19 9.61 -6.60 -1.78
CA HIS A 19 9.38 -7.27 -0.51
C HIS A 19 8.72 -8.63 -0.81
N PRO A 20 8.94 -9.68 0.00
CA PRO A 20 8.35 -11.00 -0.26
C PRO A 20 6.83 -11.02 -0.41
N LEU A 21 6.14 -10.08 0.24
CA LEU A 21 4.68 -9.95 0.20
C LEU A 21 4.17 -9.08 -0.96
N TYR A 22 4.91 -8.06 -1.37
CA TYR A 22 4.46 -7.08 -2.36
C TYR A 22 5.65 -6.30 -2.95
N ASN A 23 5.40 -5.63 -4.07
CA ASN A 23 6.37 -4.74 -4.70
C ASN A 23 5.80 -3.33 -4.75
N VAL A 24 6.62 -2.35 -4.39
CA VAL A 24 6.28 -0.93 -4.51
C VAL A 24 7.05 -0.35 -5.69
N MET A 25 6.32 0.28 -6.60
CA MET A 25 6.85 1.00 -7.75
C MET A 25 6.59 2.48 -7.53
N ALA A 26 7.60 3.31 -7.73
CA ALA A 26 7.49 4.76 -7.58
C ALA A 26 8.20 5.50 -8.70
N ILE A 27 7.68 6.67 -9.04
CA ILE A 27 8.17 7.54 -10.11
C ILE A 27 8.18 9.00 -9.65
N GLY A 28 9.09 9.80 -10.20
CA GLY A 28 9.14 11.24 -9.98
C GLY A 28 9.99 11.68 -8.78
N LYS A 29 9.79 12.94 -8.36
CA LYS A 29 10.67 13.68 -7.44
C LYS A 29 10.96 12.94 -6.12
N TYR A 30 9.94 12.31 -5.53
CA TYR A 30 10.05 11.66 -4.23
C TYR A 30 10.16 10.13 -4.31
N ALA A 31 10.34 9.56 -5.50
CA ALA A 31 10.39 8.11 -5.70
C ALA A 31 11.43 7.43 -4.81
N ARG A 32 12.65 7.99 -4.73
CA ARG A 32 13.73 7.47 -3.87
C ARG A 32 13.40 7.53 -2.39
N PHE A 33 12.65 8.55 -1.96
CA PHE A 33 12.24 8.71 -0.57
C PHE A 33 11.23 7.62 -0.18
N VAL A 34 10.15 7.47 -0.98
CA VAL A 34 9.10 6.47 -0.77
C VAL A 34 9.63 5.04 -0.83
N THR A 35 10.60 4.76 -1.71
CA THR A 35 11.15 3.41 -1.92
C THR A 35 12.41 3.11 -1.11
N ARG A 36 12.82 4.00 -0.20
CA ARG A 36 14.09 3.90 0.53
C ARG A 36 14.21 2.56 1.28
N LYS A 37 13.16 2.18 2.00
CA LYS A 37 13.11 0.97 2.83
C LYS A 37 11.70 0.37 2.82
N ILE A 38 11.65 -0.95 2.78
CA ILE A 38 10.47 -1.72 3.19
C ILE A 38 10.98 -2.65 4.30
N PRO A 39 10.55 -2.47 5.56
CA PRO A 39 10.88 -3.39 6.64
C PRO A 39 10.42 -4.81 6.29
N LEU A 40 11.20 -5.81 6.68
CA LEU A 40 10.79 -7.21 6.50
C LEU A 40 9.61 -7.55 7.42
N ASN A 41 9.73 -7.18 8.70
CA ASN A 41 8.65 -7.31 9.66
C ASN A 41 7.82 -6.04 9.66
N PHE A 42 6.50 -6.20 9.74
CA PHE A 42 5.52 -5.10 9.73
C PHE A 42 5.76 -4.18 8.55
N PRO A 43 5.63 -4.70 7.32
CA PRO A 43 6.05 -3.97 6.14
C PRO A 43 5.10 -2.76 5.87
N ASN A 44 3.91 -2.74 6.50
CA ASN A 44 2.97 -1.61 6.59
C ASN A 44 3.15 -0.71 7.83
N GLY A 45 4.25 -0.82 8.56
CA GLY A 45 4.46 -0.04 9.78
C GLY A 45 5.00 1.39 9.57
N PRO A 46 5.54 2.01 10.63
CA PRO A 46 6.07 3.38 10.64
C PRO A 46 7.30 3.64 9.76
N HIS A 47 7.86 2.61 9.14
CA HIS A 47 9.00 2.72 8.22
C HIS A 47 8.67 2.24 6.81
N SER A 48 7.37 2.13 6.52
CA SER A 48 6.86 1.67 5.23
C SER A 48 6.87 2.78 4.18
N PRO A 49 6.78 2.42 2.89
CA PRO A 49 6.46 3.36 1.82
C PRO A 49 5.15 4.13 2.04
N MET A 50 4.17 3.54 2.73
CA MET A 50 2.94 4.27 3.04
C MET A 50 3.14 5.36 4.07
N GLN A 51 3.93 5.11 5.13
CA GLN A 51 4.32 6.17 6.05
C GLN A 51 5.03 7.30 5.31
N SER A 52 5.97 6.96 4.42
CA SER A 52 6.68 7.98 3.62
C SER A 52 5.71 8.79 2.75
N SER A 53 4.62 8.18 2.30
CA SER A 53 3.57 8.85 1.54
C SER A 53 2.68 9.72 2.42
N ALA A 54 2.41 9.30 3.67
CA ALA A 54 1.71 10.09 4.68
C ALA A 54 2.53 11.34 5.08
N ASP A 55 3.84 11.18 5.31
CA ASP A 55 4.76 12.27 5.63
C ASP A 55 4.79 13.36 4.54
N LEU A 56 4.56 12.95 3.28
CA LEU A 56 4.47 13.83 2.11
C LEU A 56 3.06 14.40 1.88
N LYS A 57 2.09 14.11 2.76
CA LYS A 57 0.66 14.44 2.57
C LYS A 57 0.12 13.93 1.23
N GLY A 58 0.51 12.71 0.90
CA GLY A 58 0.10 12.03 -0.32
C GLY A 58 -1.40 11.72 -0.35
N HIS A 59 -1.86 11.35 -1.54
CA HIS A 59 -3.25 10.96 -1.77
C HIS A 59 -3.28 9.55 -2.36
N VAL A 60 -4.33 8.81 -2.03
CA VAL A 60 -4.64 7.50 -2.60
C VAL A 60 -5.69 7.69 -3.67
N LEU A 61 -5.36 7.24 -4.88
CA LEU A 61 -6.32 7.14 -5.96
C LEU A 61 -6.97 5.75 -5.89
N VAL A 62 -8.29 5.71 -5.76
CA VAL A 62 -9.05 4.46 -5.82
C VAL A 62 -9.88 4.47 -7.10
N LEU A 63 -9.75 3.40 -7.89
CA LEU A 63 -10.49 3.18 -9.14
C LEU A 63 -11.49 2.05 -8.91
N ASN A 64 -12.78 2.36 -9.02
CA ASN A 64 -13.94 1.48 -8.84
C ASN A 64 -14.13 0.89 -7.44
N GLU A 65 -13.18 0.10 -6.96
CA GLU A 65 -13.32 -0.65 -5.70
C GLU A 65 -11.97 -0.90 -5.04
N VAL A 66 -12.02 -1.28 -3.76
CA VAL A 66 -10.87 -1.82 -3.03
C VAL A 66 -10.95 -3.33 -2.96
N GLY A 67 -9.80 -3.97 -3.12
CA GLY A 67 -9.66 -5.42 -2.92
C GLY A 67 -8.93 -5.78 -1.62
N GLN A 68 -8.83 -7.08 -1.37
CA GLN A 68 -8.15 -7.67 -0.20
C GLN A 68 -6.70 -7.19 0.01
N ASN A 69 -6.01 -6.84 -1.07
CA ASN A 69 -4.61 -6.43 -1.05
C ASN A 69 -4.43 -4.91 -1.20
N SER A 70 -5.46 -4.12 -0.88
CA SER A 70 -5.41 -2.66 -0.94
C SER A 70 -4.44 -2.10 0.10
N TYR A 71 -3.19 -1.96 -0.34
CA TYR A 71 -2.04 -1.59 0.47
C TYR A 71 -2.25 -0.31 1.31
N PRO A 72 -2.82 0.79 0.77
CA PRO A 72 -3.00 2.02 1.54
C PRO A 72 -4.06 1.92 2.64
N LEU A 73 -5.18 1.23 2.39
CA LEU A 73 -6.22 1.05 3.41
C LEU A 73 -5.73 0.11 4.53
N ARG A 74 -4.97 -0.94 4.17
CA ARG A 74 -4.34 -1.81 5.18
C ARG A 74 -3.39 -1.04 6.09
N TYR A 75 -2.66 -0.05 5.57
CA TYR A 75 -1.82 0.83 6.39
C TYR A 75 -2.65 1.65 7.39
N GLY A 76 -3.82 2.15 6.97
CA GLY A 76 -4.69 2.96 7.82
C GLY A 76 -5.35 2.21 8.99
N LEU A 77 -5.57 0.90 8.82
CA LEU A 77 -6.27 0.05 9.78
C LEU A 77 -5.37 -0.67 10.78
N VAL A 78 -4.05 -0.53 10.64
CA VAL A 78 -3.09 -1.20 11.52
C VAL A 78 -2.79 -0.31 12.71
N ASP A 79 -3.08 -0.84 13.90
CA ASP A 79 -2.78 -0.26 15.20
C ASP A 79 -1.91 -1.20 16.06
N ASP A 80 -1.51 -0.74 17.24
CA ASP A 80 -0.69 -1.53 18.18
C ASP A 80 -1.43 -2.76 18.75
N LEU A 81 -2.75 -2.80 18.62
CA LEU A 81 -3.61 -3.90 19.09
C LEU A 81 -3.91 -4.93 17.99
N SER A 82 -3.51 -4.65 16.76
CA SER A 82 -3.81 -5.45 15.58
C SER A 82 -3.14 -6.82 15.66
N PRO A 83 -3.87 -7.93 15.48
CA PRO A 83 -3.32 -9.28 15.61
C PRO A 83 -2.12 -9.52 14.70
N VAL A 84 -1.03 -10.03 15.27
CA VAL A 84 0.20 -10.36 14.54
C VAL A 84 0.16 -11.82 14.09
N TYR A 85 0.56 -12.08 12.85
CA TYR A 85 0.72 -13.43 12.31
C TYR A 85 2.07 -13.61 11.61
N VAL A 86 2.51 -14.86 11.51
CA VAL A 86 3.70 -15.23 10.74
C VAL A 86 3.28 -15.45 9.29
N SER A 87 3.85 -14.63 8.40
CA SER A 87 3.72 -14.77 6.96
C SER A 87 5.03 -15.28 6.35
N GLY A 88 5.00 -15.58 5.05
CA GLY A 88 6.18 -16.00 4.33
C GLY A 88 6.06 -15.75 2.84
N GLY A 89 7.20 -15.55 2.20
CA GLY A 89 7.29 -15.35 0.76
C GLY A 89 8.69 -15.62 0.25
N VAL A 90 8.84 -15.61 -1.08
CA VAL A 90 10.13 -15.86 -1.72
C VAL A 90 10.95 -14.57 -1.70
N SER A 91 12.17 -14.66 -1.17
CA SER A 91 13.21 -13.63 -1.26
C SER A 91 14.34 -14.10 -2.17
N ILE A 92 15.04 -13.14 -2.76
CA ILE A 92 16.24 -13.39 -3.57
C ILE A 92 17.37 -12.56 -2.99
N GLU A 93 18.38 -13.23 -2.45
CA GLU A 93 19.63 -12.61 -1.99
C GLU A 93 20.80 -13.25 -2.73
N HIS A 94 21.70 -12.43 -3.27
CA HIS A 94 22.89 -12.88 -4.02
C HIS A 94 22.58 -13.87 -5.14
N GLY A 95 21.42 -13.73 -5.79
CA GLY A 95 20.97 -14.62 -6.88
C GLY A 95 20.37 -15.95 -6.43
N VAL A 96 20.27 -16.21 -5.13
CA VAL A 96 19.67 -17.42 -4.58
C VAL A 96 18.27 -17.13 -4.04
N ALA A 97 17.29 -17.90 -4.48
CA ALA A 97 15.92 -17.82 -3.99
C ALA A 97 15.76 -18.65 -2.71
N TYR A 98 15.13 -18.08 -1.68
CA TYR A 98 14.83 -18.79 -0.44
C TYR A 98 13.49 -18.32 0.14
N TRP A 99 12.87 -19.19 0.95
CA TRP A 99 11.63 -18.85 1.65
C TRP A 99 11.95 -18.06 2.92
N GLN A 100 11.48 -16.81 2.99
CA GLN A 100 11.70 -15.94 4.13
C GLN A 100 10.41 -15.79 4.92
N LYS A 101 10.46 -16.10 6.23
CA LYS A 101 9.37 -15.86 7.18
C LYS A 101 9.48 -14.46 7.77
N PHE A 102 8.35 -13.83 8.03
CA PHE A 102 8.29 -12.49 8.61
C PHE A 102 6.97 -12.25 9.34
N LEU A 103 6.93 -11.23 10.20
CA LEU A 103 5.73 -10.83 10.93
C LEU A 103 4.94 -9.77 10.16
N ASP A 104 3.61 -9.87 10.19
CA ASP A 104 2.70 -8.89 9.61
C ASP A 104 1.42 -8.77 10.46
N HIS A 105 0.67 -7.70 10.26
CA HIS A 105 -0.63 -7.48 10.92
C HIS A 105 -1.76 -8.04 10.08
N LYS A 106 -2.67 -8.74 10.74
CA LYS A 106 -3.88 -9.28 10.13
C LYS A 106 -4.95 -8.19 10.09
N VAL A 107 -5.34 -7.81 8.87
CA VAL A 107 -6.46 -6.90 8.62
C VAL A 107 -7.57 -7.71 7.97
N SER A 108 -8.81 -7.58 8.45
CA SER A 108 -9.93 -8.28 7.83
C SER A 108 -10.38 -7.58 6.56
N HIS A 109 -10.85 -8.36 5.58
CA HIS A 109 -11.39 -7.80 4.35
C HIS A 109 -12.64 -6.97 4.58
N GLN A 110 -13.48 -7.37 5.54
CA GLN A 110 -14.69 -6.65 5.89
C GLN A 110 -14.36 -5.24 6.41
N GLN A 111 -13.41 -5.13 7.34
CA GLN A 111 -12.96 -3.82 7.84
C GLN A 111 -12.44 -2.90 6.73
N LEU A 112 -11.77 -3.44 5.70
CA LEU A 112 -11.32 -2.64 4.55
C LEU A 112 -12.50 -2.06 3.77
N HIS A 113 -13.55 -2.84 3.55
CA HIS A 113 -14.77 -2.38 2.88
C HIS A 113 -15.52 -1.37 3.73
N ASP A 114 -15.73 -1.66 5.02
CA ASP A 114 -16.48 -0.79 5.92
C ASP A 114 -15.86 0.63 5.97
N VAL A 115 -14.53 0.70 6.13
CA VAL A 115 -13.81 1.99 6.15
C VAL A 115 -13.85 2.68 4.79
N PHE A 116 -13.75 1.94 3.69
CA PHE A 116 -13.87 2.55 2.38
C PHE A 116 -15.27 3.13 2.12
N ASP A 117 -16.32 2.39 2.45
CA ASP A 117 -17.71 2.82 2.30
C ASP A 117 -17.98 4.09 3.13
N GLU A 118 -17.47 4.16 4.36
CA GLU A 118 -17.54 5.36 5.20
C GLU A 118 -16.83 6.56 4.54
N MET A 119 -15.65 6.35 3.95
CA MET A 119 -14.91 7.40 3.26
C MET A 119 -15.56 7.85 1.95
N GLN A 120 -16.26 6.95 1.25
CA GLN A 120 -17.00 7.29 0.03
C GLN A 120 -18.13 8.28 0.31
N VAL A 121 -18.78 8.18 1.47
CA VAL A 121 -19.84 9.15 1.87
C VAL A 121 -19.27 10.55 2.09
N GLN A 122 -18.01 10.64 2.53
CA GLN A 122 -17.36 11.90 2.90
C GLN A 122 -16.51 12.52 1.79
N THR A 123 -16.37 11.84 0.65
CA THR A 123 -15.45 12.24 -0.41
C THR A 123 -16.15 12.25 -1.77
N ASP A 124 -16.09 13.40 -2.45
CA ASP A 124 -16.55 13.51 -3.82
C ASP A 124 -15.76 12.58 -4.74
N TYR A 125 -16.42 12.06 -5.77
CA TYR A 125 -15.81 11.24 -6.81
C TYR A 125 -15.98 11.87 -8.18
N VAL A 126 -15.11 11.45 -9.11
CA VAL A 126 -15.19 11.82 -10.51
C VAL A 126 -15.55 10.58 -11.32
N GLU A 127 -16.47 10.72 -12.27
CA GLU A 127 -16.80 9.68 -13.23
C GLU A 127 -15.88 9.74 -14.45
N LEU A 128 -15.30 8.60 -14.81
CA LEU A 128 -14.45 8.41 -15.98
C LEU A 128 -15.02 7.28 -16.84
N GLY A 129 -15.97 7.63 -17.70
CA GLY A 129 -16.77 6.65 -18.46
C GLY A 129 -17.66 5.86 -17.51
N GLU A 130 -17.52 4.54 -17.50
CA GLU A 130 -18.23 3.65 -16.58
C GLU A 130 -17.54 3.51 -15.21
N ASN A 131 -16.37 4.14 -15.02
CA ASN A 131 -15.55 3.99 -13.83
C ASN A 131 -15.75 5.16 -12.86
N LYS A 132 -15.60 4.87 -11.57
CA LYS A 132 -15.61 5.88 -10.50
C LYS A 132 -14.22 6.03 -9.91
N LEU A 133 -13.82 7.27 -9.66
CA LEU A 133 -12.50 7.63 -9.17
C LEU A 133 -12.64 8.47 -7.90
N TRP A 134 -12.04 7.98 -6.81
CA TRP A 134 -11.94 8.70 -5.54
C TRP A 134 -10.50 9.11 -5.29
N LEU A 135 -10.31 10.32 -4.76
CA LEU A 135 -9.02 10.83 -4.33
C LEU A 135 -9.05 11.03 -2.82
N LEU A 136 -8.43 10.12 -2.08
CA LEU A 136 -8.47 10.09 -0.62
C LEU A 136 -7.14 10.60 -0.04
N PRO A 137 -7.13 11.64 0.81
CA PRO A 137 -5.93 12.04 1.54
C PRO A 137 -5.44 10.90 2.44
N ILE A 138 -4.14 10.54 2.38
CA ILE A 138 -3.60 9.42 3.19
C ILE A 138 -3.73 9.69 4.70
N GLU A 139 -3.64 10.94 5.12
CA GLU A 139 -3.81 11.35 6.52
C GLU A 139 -5.20 11.02 7.10
N LYS A 140 -6.22 10.90 6.24
CA LYS A 140 -7.56 10.44 6.66
C LYS A 140 -7.67 8.93 6.79
N LEU A 141 -6.69 8.18 6.27
CA LEU A 141 -6.63 6.71 6.38
C LEU A 141 -6.01 6.27 7.69
N SER A 142 -4.99 6.98 8.18
CA SER A 142 -4.34 6.66 9.44
C SER A 142 -5.29 6.93 10.61
N VAL A 143 -5.90 5.87 11.15
CA VAL A 143 -6.61 5.97 12.43
C VAL A 143 -5.55 6.10 13.52
N SER A 144 -5.15 7.34 13.80
CA SER A 144 -4.37 7.78 14.98
C SER A 144 -3.19 6.87 15.39
N GLN A 145 -2.06 6.96 14.69
CA GLN A 145 -0.74 6.63 15.27
C GLN A 145 -0.18 7.84 16.04
N ALA A 146 -0.94 8.34 17.03
CA ALA A 146 -0.55 9.45 17.90
C ALA A 146 -0.38 8.99 19.34
#